data_AF-A0A820VEY7-F1
#
_entry.id   AF-A0A820VEY7-F1
#
_cell.length_a   1.000
_cell.length_b   1.000
_cell.length_c   1.000
_cell.angle_alpha   90.00
_cell.angle_beta   90.00
_cell.angle_gamma   90.00
#
_symmetry.space_group_name_H-M   'P 1'
#
loop_
_entity.id
_entity.type
_entity.pdbx_description
1 polymer ?
#
loop_
_entity_poly.entity_id
_entity_poly.type
_entity_poly.pdbx_seq_one_letter_code
_entity_poly.pdbx_strand_id
1 'polypeptide(L)'
;MRPGRFDRLVYVPLPDEQTRLEIFEIRFRSSPIHSNIQKERLVELTKNYSGAEIAAVCDEAALIALRDNIDAPYIEWQHFERALMSVKPRTSEEHIRRLDAFTKQHGK
;
A
#
# COMPACT_ATOMS: atom_id res chain seq x y z
N MET A 1 -2.36 -25.81 -20.93
CA MET A 1 -1.91 -24.65 -21.73
C MET A 1 -1.18 -25.16 -22.96
N ARG A 2 -1.39 -24.56 -24.14
CA ARG A 2 -0.62 -24.92 -25.35
C ARG A 2 0.83 -24.44 -25.19
N PRO A 3 1.85 -25.25 -25.50
CA PRO A 3 3.25 -24.81 -25.53
C PRO A 3 3.43 -23.63 -26.51
N GLY A 4 4.18 -22.58 -26.13
CA GLY A 4 4.56 -21.46 -27.02
C GLY A 4 3.71 -20.18 -26.94
N ARG A 5 2.96 -19.97 -25.85
CA ARG A 5 2.18 -18.71 -25.62
C ARG A 5 2.25 -18.17 -24.19
N PHE A 6 2.52 -19.04 -23.21
CA PHE A 6 2.66 -18.71 -21.80
C PHE A 6 3.91 -19.41 -21.27
N ASP A 7 5.06 -18.96 -21.76
CA ASP A 7 6.32 -19.70 -21.60
C ASP A 7 7.08 -19.32 -20.32
N ARG A 8 6.62 -18.26 -19.62
CA ARG A 8 7.16 -17.79 -18.35
C ARG A 8 6.04 -17.37 -17.41
N LEU A 9 6.07 -17.92 -16.21
CA LEU A 9 5.26 -17.47 -15.07
C LEU A 9 6.12 -16.53 -14.23
N VAL A 10 5.69 -15.28 -14.07
CA VAL A 10 6.32 -14.31 -13.16
C VAL A 10 5.33 -13.99 -12.07
N TYR A 11 5.68 -14.34 -10.83
CA TYR A 11 4.90 -13.97 -9.66
C TYR A 11 5.41 -12.64 -9.11
N VAL A 12 4.49 -11.72 -8.82
CA VAL A 12 4.78 -10.45 -8.15
C VAL A 12 4.09 -10.51 -6.78
N PRO A 13 4.85 -10.68 -5.68
CA PRO A 13 4.27 -10.73 -4.35
C PRO A 13 3.76 -9.36 -3.91
N LEU A 14 3.03 -9.33 -2.80
CA LEU A 14 2.74 -8.08 -2.11
C LEU A 14 4.05 -7.42 -1.62
N PRO A 15 4.08 -6.07 -1.53
CA PRO A 15 5.26 -5.35 -1.08
C PRO A 15 5.62 -5.72 0.36
N ASP A 16 6.91 -5.99 0.59
CA ASP A 16 7.47 -6.11 1.93
C ASP A 16 7.53 -4.75 2.66
N GLU A 17 7.98 -4.73 3.91
CA GLU A 17 8.05 -3.51 4.72
C GLU A 17 8.87 -2.40 4.06
N GLN A 18 10.03 -2.75 3.49
CA GLN A 18 10.92 -1.81 2.82
C GLN A 18 10.27 -1.23 1.56
N THR A 19 9.65 -2.09 0.75
CA THR A 19 8.93 -1.66 -0.46
C THR A 19 7.74 -0.77 -0.11
N ARG A 20 7.00 -1.07 0.98
CA ARG A 20 5.90 -0.21 1.44
C ARG A 20 6.41 1.17 1.89
N LEU A 21 7.54 1.21 2.61
CA LEU A 21 8.18 2.47 3.00
C LEU A 21 8.52 3.32 1.77
N GLU A 22 9.12 2.71 0.76
CA GLU A 22 9.47 3.39 -0.50
C GLU A 22 8.24 3.93 -1.24
N ILE A 23 7.14 3.16 -1.24
CA ILE A 23 5.87 3.63 -1.82
C ILE A 23 5.38 4.86 -1.06
N PHE A 24 5.36 4.84 0.28
CA PHE A 24 4.99 6.03 1.08
C PHE A 24 5.90 7.23 0.78
N GLU A 25 7.21 7.04 0.74
CA GLU A 25 8.18 8.09 0.40
C GLU A 25 7.91 8.72 -0.96
N ILE A 26 7.61 7.91 -1.98
CA ILE A 26 7.26 8.39 -3.32
C ILE A 26 5.98 9.23 -3.26
N ARG A 27 4.94 8.78 -2.55
CA ARG A 27 3.69 9.53 -2.40
C ARG A 27 3.89 10.84 -1.62
N PHE A 28 4.78 10.84 -0.62
CA PHE A 28 5.03 12.01 0.22
C PHE A 28 5.80 13.10 -0.53
N ARG A 29 6.61 12.76 -1.53
CA ARG A 29 7.27 13.76 -2.39
C ARG A 29 6.30 14.63 -3.18
N SER A 30 5.09 14.14 -3.46
CA SER A 30 4.06 14.86 -4.22
C SER A 30 2.99 15.54 -3.35
N SER A 31 3.09 15.46 -2.02
CA SER A 31 2.04 15.93 -1.11
C SER A 31 2.61 16.71 0.07
N PRO A 32 1.93 17.74 0.58
CA PRO A 32 2.37 18.45 1.77
C PRO A 32 2.11 17.60 3.01
N ILE A 33 3.10 16.82 3.44
CA ILE A 33 3.00 15.97 4.63
C ILE A 33 3.64 16.66 5.83
N HIS A 34 2.96 16.63 6.98
CA HIS A 34 3.52 17.22 8.20
C HIS A 34 4.75 16.44 8.68
N SER A 35 5.75 17.12 9.26
CA SER A 35 7.03 16.51 9.66
C SER A 35 6.93 15.52 10.83
N ASN A 36 5.80 15.47 11.52
CA ASN A 36 5.52 14.56 12.64
C ASN A 36 5.00 13.19 12.20
N ILE A 37 4.83 12.94 10.91
CA ILE A 37 4.38 11.64 10.42
C ILE A 37 5.45 10.57 10.67
N GLN A 38 5.06 9.54 11.41
CA GLN A 38 5.89 8.37 11.69
C GLN A 38 5.72 7.36 10.55
N LYS A 39 6.67 7.33 9.62
CA LYS A 39 6.58 6.49 8.40
C LYS A 39 6.60 5.01 8.74
N GLU A 40 7.41 4.65 9.73
CA GLU A 40 7.55 3.29 10.26
C GLU A 40 6.20 2.79 10.77
N ARG A 41 5.44 3.66 11.46
CA ARG A 41 4.12 3.31 11.96
C ARG A 41 3.11 3.06 10.83
N LEU A 42 3.17 3.82 9.74
CA LEU A 42 2.35 3.55 8.56
C LEU A 42 2.69 2.21 7.92
N VAL A 43 3.97 1.85 7.86
CA VAL A 43 4.44 0.56 7.32
C VAL A 43 3.95 -0.60 8.18
N GLU A 44 3.97 -0.47 9.50
CA GLU A 44 3.42 -1.45 10.45
C GLU A 44 1.91 -1.66 10.24
N LEU A 45 1.15 -0.56 10.11
CA LEU A 45 -0.31 -0.60 10.00
C LEU A 45 -0.81 -1.05 8.61
N THR A 46 0.06 -1.08 7.61
CA THR A 46 -0.28 -1.47 6.23
C THR A 46 0.25 -2.85 5.84
N LYS A 47 0.45 -3.74 6.82
CA LYS A 47 0.76 -5.15 6.54
C LYS A 47 -0.28 -5.76 5.59
N ASN A 48 0.19 -6.48 4.58
CA ASN A 48 -0.61 -7.10 3.50
C ASN A 48 -1.30 -6.11 2.54
N TYR A 49 -0.94 -4.82 2.57
CA TYR A 49 -1.44 -3.88 1.57
C TYR A 49 -0.63 -4.03 0.28
N SER A 50 -1.33 -3.99 -0.84
CA SER A 50 -0.76 -3.74 -2.16
C SER A 50 -0.35 -2.28 -2.31
N GLY A 51 0.45 -1.98 -3.34
CA GLY A 51 0.81 -0.60 -3.65
C GLY A 51 -0.39 0.29 -3.98
N ALA A 52 -1.45 -0.28 -4.55
CA ALA A 52 -2.69 0.44 -4.84
C ALA A 52 -3.43 0.87 -3.55
N GLU A 53 -3.42 0.03 -2.52
CA GLU A 53 -4.07 0.36 -1.24
C GLU A 53 -3.26 1.39 -0.45
N ILE A 54 -1.93 1.34 -0.51
CA ILE A 54 -1.08 2.38 0.09
C ILE A 54 -1.32 3.72 -0.60
N ALA A 55 -1.42 3.74 -1.93
CA ALA A 55 -1.78 4.95 -2.68
C ALA A 55 -3.17 5.46 -2.26
N ALA A 56 -4.16 4.57 -2.14
CA ALA A 56 -5.50 4.92 -1.70
C ALA A 56 -5.53 5.50 -0.27
N VAL A 57 -4.71 4.98 0.66
CA VAL A 57 -4.57 5.56 2.00
C VAL A 57 -4.07 7.00 1.92
N CYS A 58 -3.08 7.27 1.08
CA CYS A 58 -2.54 8.63 0.91
C CYS A 58 -3.58 9.58 0.30
N ASP A 59 -4.33 9.10 -0.69
CA ASP A 59 -5.36 9.89 -1.38
C ASP A 59 -6.53 10.21 -0.44
N GLU A 60 -7.00 9.23 0.33
CA GLU A 60 -8.07 9.43 1.31
C GLU A 60 -7.60 10.35 2.45
N ALA A 61 -6.35 10.21 2.93
CA ALA A 61 -5.80 11.11 3.94
C ALA A 61 -5.75 12.56 3.45
N ALA A 62 -5.38 12.79 2.18
CA ALA A 62 -5.40 14.11 1.56
C ALA A 62 -6.82 14.68 1.46
N LEU A 63 -7.79 13.86 1.02
CA LEU A 63 -9.20 14.26 0.95
C LEU A 63 -9.79 14.58 2.33
N ILE A 64 -9.42 13.79 3.35
CA ILE A 64 -9.82 14.03 4.73
C ILE A 64 -9.26 15.37 5.22
N ALA A 65 -7.97 15.65 4.97
CA ALA A 65 -7.36 16.93 5.34
C ALA A 65 -8.11 18.12 4.72
N LEU A 66 -8.41 18.03 3.41
CA LEU A 66 -9.16 19.06 2.68
C LEU A 66 -10.60 19.24 3.18
N ARG A 67 -11.26 18.15 3.60
CA ARG A 67 -12.61 18.20 4.18
C ARG A 67 -12.62 18.83 5.56
N ASP A 68 -11.56 18.60 6.36
CA ASP A 68 -11.43 19.18 7.69
C ASP A 68 -11.10 20.68 7.61
N ASN A 69 -10.21 21.07 6.68
CA ASN A 69 -9.90 22.47 6.38
C ASN A 69 -9.39 22.60 4.94
N ILE A 70 -10.07 23.41 4.13
CA ILE A 70 -9.69 23.64 2.72
C ILE A 70 -8.34 24.34 2.58
N ASP A 71 -7.94 25.12 3.59
CA ASP A 71 -6.67 25.82 3.67
C ASP A 71 -5.63 25.05 4.50
N ALA A 72 -5.84 23.76 4.76
CA ALA A 72 -4.90 22.93 5.51
C ALA A 72 -3.52 22.94 4.84
N PRO A 73 -2.46 23.41 5.52
CA PRO A 73 -1.14 23.50 4.93
C PRO A 73 -0.47 22.13 4.82
N TYR A 74 -0.89 21.14 5.61
CA TYR A 74 -0.29 19.81 5.67
C TYR A 74 -1.32 18.70 5.94
N ILE A 75 -0.99 17.48 5.50
CA ILE A 75 -1.66 16.25 5.90
C ILE A 75 -1.00 15.75 7.19
N GLU A 76 -1.80 15.66 8.25
CA GLU A 76 -1.38 15.23 9.59
C GLU A 76 -1.75 13.77 9.91
N TRP A 77 -1.22 13.27 11.03
CA TRP A 77 -1.38 11.88 11.46
C TRP A 77 -2.84 11.44 11.56
N GLN A 78 -3.70 12.30 12.13
CA GLN A 78 -5.13 12.02 12.29
C GLN A 78 -5.84 11.72 10.96
N HIS A 79 -5.38 12.31 9.85
CA HIS A 79 -5.97 12.07 8.53
C HIS A 79 -5.58 10.67 8.03
N PHE A 80 -4.33 10.25 8.27
CA PHE A 80 -3.89 8.89 7.97
C PHE A 80 -4.59 7.85 8.85
N GLU A 81 -4.81 8.12 10.13
CA GLU A 81 -5.55 7.21 11.02
C GLU A 81 -6.96 6.95 10.48
N ARG A 82 -7.68 8.02 10.11
CA ARG A 82 -9.01 7.92 9.51
C ARG A 82 -8.98 7.22 8.15
N ALA A 83 -7.98 7.49 7.32
CA ALA A 83 -7.80 6.82 6.04
C ALA A 83 -7.60 5.31 6.23
N LEU A 84 -6.73 4.88 7.15
CA LEU A 84 -6.48 3.46 7.50
C LEU A 84 -7.71 2.75 8.09
N MET A 85 -8.62 3.48 8.72
CA MET A 85 -9.90 2.92 9.14
C MET A 85 -10.80 2.59 7.95
N SER A 86 -10.76 3.39 6.89
CA SER A 86 -11.62 3.25 5.70
C SER A 86 -11.05 2.33 4.61
N VAL A 87 -9.74 2.39 4.36
CA VAL A 87 -9.07 1.60 3.34
C VAL A 87 -8.64 0.27 3.95
N LYS A 88 -9.23 -0.84 3.50
CA LYS A 88 -8.90 -2.20 3.96
C LYS A 88 -8.16 -2.97 2.88
N PRO A 89 -7.25 -3.89 3.26
CA PRO A 89 -6.60 -4.77 2.29
C PRO A 89 -7.66 -5.68 1.65
N ARG A 90 -7.66 -5.72 0.32
CA ARG A 90 -8.59 -6.45 -0.54
C ARG A 90 -8.09 -7.86 -0.85
N THR A 91 -6.80 -8.11 -0.66
CA THR A 91 -6.21 -9.44 -0.85
C THR A 91 -6.28 -10.21 0.47
N SER A 92 -7.06 -11.29 0.49
CA SER A 92 -7.15 -12.16 1.67
C SER A 92 -5.83 -12.88 1.92
N GLU A 93 -5.51 -13.16 3.19
CA GLU A 93 -4.34 -13.97 3.55
C GLU A 93 -4.35 -15.35 2.89
N GLU A 94 -5.54 -15.93 2.70
CA GLU A 94 -5.70 -17.21 2.00
C GLU A 94 -5.24 -17.12 0.54
N HIS A 95 -5.61 -16.04 -0.17
CA HIS A 95 -5.17 -15.83 -1.55
C HIS A 95 -3.66 -15.61 -1.64
N ILE A 96 -3.06 -14.85 -0.72
CA ILE A 96 -1.61 -14.64 -0.66
C ILE A 96 -0.90 -15.99 -0.48
N ARG A 97 -1.33 -16.79 0.51
CA ARG A 97 -0.74 -18.11 0.78
C ARG A 97 -0.85 -19.07 -0.40
N ARG A 98 -1.99 -19.07 -1.12
CA ARG A 98 -2.17 -19.90 -2.32
C ARG A 98 -1.19 -19.53 -3.43
N LEU A 99 -1.00 -18.24 -3.68
CA LEU A 99 -0.08 -17.75 -4.72
C LEU A 99 1.38 -18.02 -4.37
N ASP A 100 1.76 -17.82 -3.10
CA ASP A 100 3.10 -18.16 -2.61
C ASP A 100 3.39 -19.66 -2.72
N ALA A 101 2.42 -20.51 -2.36
CA ALA A 101 2.55 -21.97 -2.46
C ALA A 101 2.66 -22.43 -3.92
N PHE A 102 1.84 -21.88 -4.82
CA PHE A 102 1.89 -22.17 -6.25
C PHE A 102 3.26 -21.80 -6.84
N THR A 103 3.80 -20.65 -6.46
CA THR A 103 5.12 -20.19 -6.92
C THR A 103 6.24 -21.05 -6.35
N LYS A 104 6.17 -21.53 -5.11
CA LYS A 104 7.17 -22.48 -4.57
C LYS A 104 7.16 -23.83 -5.30
N GLN A 105 6.00 -24.27 -5.80
CA GLN A 105 5.84 -25.56 -6.48
C GLN A 105 6.20 -25.51 -7.98
N HIS A 106 6.02 -24.35 -8.62
CA HIS A 106 6.13 -24.19 -10.08
C HIS A 106 7.08 -23.08 -10.54
N GLY A 107 7.60 -22.27 -9.61
CA GLY A 107 8.67 -21.32 -9.86
C GLY A 107 9.96 -22.07 -10.09
N LYS A 108 10.53 -21.91 -11.28
CA LYS A 108 11.88 -22.34 -11.62
C LYS A 108 12.91 -21.48 -10.91
#